data_AF-A0A7X7GMW9-F1
#
_entry.id   AF-A0A7X7GMW9-F1
#
_cell.length_a   1.000
_cell.length_b   1.000
_cell.length_c   1.000
_cell.angle_alpha   90.00
_cell.angle_beta   90.00
_cell.angle_gamma   90.00
#
_symmetry.space_group_name_H-M   'P 1'
#
loop_
_entity.id
_entity.type
_entity.pdbx_description
1 polymer ?
#
loop_
_entity_poly.entity_id
_entity_poly.type
_entity_poly.pdbx_seq_one_letter_code
_entity_poly.pdbx_strand_id
1 'polypeptide(L)' 'FLPPEDVLYSFAKVLIFAFILILIHCYYGYHASGGPAGVGVAVGRAVRTAIVTIALLDFFLSLAIWGTTTTVRVAG' A
#
# COMPACT_ATOMS: atom_id res chain seq x y z
N PHE A 1 -27.01 -4.71 6.39
CA PHE A 1 -26.12 -3.64 6.84
C PHE A 1 -24.71 -4.21 6.90
N LEU A 2 -23.69 -3.50 6.39
CA LEU A 2 -22.31 -3.95 6.49
C LEU A 2 -22.01 -4.30 7.96
N PRO A 3 -21.45 -5.49 8.25
CA PRO A 3 -20.95 -5.80 9.58
C PRO A 3 -20.03 -4.67 10.06
N PRO A 4 -20.23 -4.10 11.26
CA PRO A 4 -19.40 -3.01 11.76
C PRO A 4 -17.90 -3.42 11.88
N GLU A 5 -17.63 -4.72 11.96
CA GLU A 5 -16.27 -5.30 11.88
C GLU A 5 -15.59 -5.01 10.54
N ASP A 6 -16.27 -5.16 9.40
CA ASP A 6 -15.69 -4.93 8.05
C ASP A 6 -15.29 -3.46 7.85
N VAL A 7 -16.07 -2.56 8.44
CA VAL A 7 -15.80 -1.11 8.44
C VAL A 7 -14.54 -0.80 9.25
N LEU A 8 -14.39 -1.43 10.42
CA LEU A 8 -13.22 -1.23 11.28
C LEU A 8 -11.94 -1.78 10.64
N TYR A 9 -12.00 -2.96 10.01
CA TYR A 9 -10.87 -3.54 9.26
C TYR A 9 -10.48 -2.67 8.06
N SER A 10 -11.46 -2.13 7.32
CA SER A 10 -11.20 -1.24 6.19
C SER A 10 -10.55 0.07 6.64
N PHE A 11 -10.99 0.64 7.77
CA PHE A 11 -10.40 1.85 8.35
C PHE A 11 -8.95 1.62 8.78
N ALA A 12 -8.68 0.53 9.50
CA ALA A 12 -7.33 0.17 9.92
C ALA A 12 -6.41 -0.07 8.72
N LYS A 13 -6.90 -0.78 7.69
CA LYS A 13 -6.18 -1.06 6.44
C LYS A 13 -5.76 0.24 5.73
N VAL A 14 -6.68 1.20 5.58
CA VAL A 14 -6.39 2.49 4.93
C VAL A 14 -5.38 3.32 5.71
N LEU A 15 -5.45 3.34 7.05
CA LEU A 15 -4.47 4.06 7.88
C LEU A 15 -3.04 3.51 7.70
N ILE A 16 -2.91 2.17 7.69
CA ILE A 16 -1.61 1.50 7.47
C ILE A 16 -1.07 1.84 6.07
N PHE A 17 -1.93 1.79 5.04
CA PHE A 17 -1.53 2.08 3.67
C PHE A 17 -1.10 3.53 3.49
N ALA A 18 -1.85 4.47 4.07
CA ALA A 18 -1.51 5.89 4.04
C ALA A 18 -0.17 6.16 4.72
N PHE A 19 0.07 5.56 5.88
CA PHE A 19 1.33 5.74 6.61
C PHE A 19 2.53 5.24 5.80
N ILE A 20 2.45 4.04 5.23
CA ILE A 20 3.52 3.46 4.38
C ILE A 20 3.73 4.31 3.13
N LEU A 21 2.65 4.76 2.49
CA LEU A 21 2.70 5.66 1.33
C LEU A 21 3.51 6.92 1.62
N ILE A 22 3.18 7.59 2.72
CA ILE A 22 3.82 8.83 3.14
C ILE A 22 5.30 8.58 3.38
N LEU A 23 5.66 7.52 4.11
CA LEU A 23 7.06 7.18 4.39
C LEU A 23 7.86 6.93 3.10
N ILE A 24 7.32 6.17 2.15
CA ILE A 24 7.98 5.91 0.86
C ILE A 24 8.20 7.22 0.10
N HIS A 25 7.17 8.05 -0.02
CA HIS A 25 7.27 9.31 -0.76
C HIS A 25 8.22 10.30 -0.08
N CYS A 26 8.18 10.40 1.25
CA CYS A 26 9.10 11.23 2.02
C CYS A 26 10.54 10.73 1.89
N TYR A 27 10.78 9.41 1.89
CA TYR A 27 12.12 8.86 1.73
C TYR A 27 12.73 9.22 0.37
N TYR A 28 11.98 9.02 -0.71
CA TYR A 28 12.44 9.36 -2.06
C TYR A 28 12.49 10.88 -2.30
N GLY A 29 11.60 11.66 -1.67
CA GLY A 29 11.62 13.11 -1.71
C GLY A 29 12.81 13.72 -0.96
N TYR A 30 13.16 13.18 0.20
CA TYR A 30 14.31 13.61 0.99
C TYR A 30 15.64 13.30 0.30
N HIS A 31 15.72 12.16 -0.40
CA HIS A 31 16.89 11.79 -1.20
C HIS A 31 16.88 12.38 -2.63
N ALA A 32 15.91 13.24 -2.97
CA ALA A 32 15.90 13.90 -4.26
C ALA A 32 17.03 14.95 -4.33
N SER A 33 17.73 14.99 -5.45
CA SER A 33 18.84 15.92 -5.69
C SER A 33 18.93 16.23 -7.19
N GLY A 34 19.54 17.36 -7.56
CA GLY A 34 19.75 17.73 -8.98
C GLY A 34 18.70 18.65 -9.60
N GLY A 35 18.06 19.53 -8.80
CA GLY A 35 17.10 20.52 -9.31
C GLY A 35 15.78 19.91 -9.78
N PRO A 36 14.91 20.69 -10.46
CA PRO A 36 13.52 20.30 -10.78
C PRO A 36 13.39 18.98 -11.57
N ALA A 37 14.34 18.72 -12.48
CA ALA A 37 14.37 17.47 -13.26
C ALA A 37 14.68 16.25 -12.38
N GLY A 38 15.59 16.39 -11.41
CA GLY A 38 15.95 15.33 -10.46
C GLY A 38 14.80 14.97 -9.53
N VAL A 39 14.02 15.98 -9.07
CA VAL A 39 12.82 15.74 -8.26
C VAL A 39 11.76 14.96 -9.04
N GLY A 40 11.55 15.28 -10.33
CA GLY A 40 10.62 14.53 -11.18
C GLY A 40 10.98 13.05 -11.34
N VAL A 41 12.27 12.75 -11.51
CA VAL A 41 12.76 11.36 -11.59
C VAL A 41 12.63 10.64 -10.24
N ALA A 42 12.93 11.32 -9.13
CA ALA A 42 12.78 10.77 -7.78
C ALA A 42 11.31 10.44 -7.47
N VAL A 43 10.39 11.34 -7.81
CA VAL A 43 8.93 11.14 -7.67
C VAL A 43 8.46 9.97 -8.54
N GLY A 44 8.90 9.90 -9.80
CA GLY A 44 8.56 8.79 -10.68
C GLY A 44 9.01 7.43 -10.13
N ARG A 45 10.18 7.36 -9.49
CA ARG A 45 10.65 6.16 -8.80
C ARG A 45 9.82 5.86 -7.55
N ALA A 46 9.52 6.88 -6.74
CA ALA A 46 8.72 6.75 -5.53
C ALA A 46 7.33 6.17 -5.80
N VAL A 47 6.64 6.71 -6.81
CA VAL A 47 5.27 6.28 -7.17
C VAL A 47 5.27 4.82 -7.64
N ARG A 48 6.23 4.42 -8.47
CA ARG A 48 6.34 3.02 -8.93
C ARG A 48 6.58 2.06 -7.76
N THR A 49 7.51 2.39 -6.86
CA THR A 49 7.75 1.57 -5.66
C THR A 49 6.51 1.50 -4.77
N ALA A 50 5.85 2.64 -4.52
CA ALA A 50 4.66 2.72 -3.70
C ALA A 50 3.51 1.85 -4.23
N ILE A 51 3.22 1.89 -5.53
CA ILE A 51 2.14 1.09 -6.14
C ILE A 51 2.41 -0.41 -5.95
N VAL A 52 3.63 -0.86 -6.21
CA VAL A 52 4.01 -2.28 -6.04
C VAL A 52 3.93 -2.70 -4.58
N THR A 53 4.45 -1.89 -3.65
CA THR A 53 4.39 -2.19 -2.21
C THR A 53 2.96 -2.30 -1.71
N ILE A 54 2.07 -1.37 -2.10
CA ILE A 54 0.66 -1.41 -1.68
C ILE A 54 -0.06 -2.60 -2.31
N ALA A 55 0.17 -2.90 -3.57
CA ALA A 55 -0.47 -4.05 -4.23
C ALA A 55 -0.13 -5.37 -3.52
N LEU A 56 1.14 -5.56 -3.14
CA LEU A 56 1.56 -6.73 -2.37
C LEU A 56 0.94 -6.72 -0.96
N LEU A 57 0.98 -5.58 -0.28
CA LEU A 57 0.44 -5.45 1.07
C LEU A 57 -1.07 -5.70 1.10
N ASP A 58 -1.80 -5.18 0.11
CA ASP A 58 -3.24 -5.40 -0.06
C ASP A 58 -3.57 -6.86 -0.26
N PHE A 59 -2.81 -7.55 -1.12
CA PHE A 59 -2.97 -8.98 -1.32
C PHE A 59 -2.78 -9.77 -0.02
N PHE A 60 -1.70 -9.54 0.71
CA PHE A 60 -1.43 -10.23 1.97
C PHE A 60 -2.47 -9.91 3.05
N LEU A 61 -2.87 -8.64 3.19
CA LEU A 61 -3.84 -8.25 4.21
C LEU A 61 -5.23 -8.77 3.90
N SER A 62 -5.62 -8.76 2.62
CA SER A 62 -6.90 -9.32 2.19
C SER A 62 -6.95 -10.84 2.40
N LEU A 63 -5.85 -11.55 2.13
CA LEU A 63 -5.73 -12.97 2.48
C LEU A 63 -5.74 -13.21 3.99
N ALA A 64 -5.11 -12.37 4.79
CA ALA A 64 -5.07 -12.54 6.24
C ALA A 64 -6.44 -12.29 6.90
N ILE A 65 -7.22 -11.32 6.40
CA ILE A 65 -8.51 -10.94 6.99
C ILE A 65 -9.64 -11.85 6.48
N TRP A 66 -9.66 -12.16 5.18
CA TRP A 66 -10.78 -12.89 4.57
C TRP A 66 -10.38 -14.27 3.99
N GLY A 67 -9.09 -14.53 3.78
CA GLY A 67 -8.60 -15.80 3.23
C GLY A 67 -8.68 -16.99 4.19
N THR A 68 -8.85 -16.77 5.50
CA THR A 68 -9.10 -17.85 6.48
C THR A 68 -10.55 -18.34 6.49
N THR A 69 -11.50 -17.58 5.94
CA THR A 69 -12.94 -17.92 5.97
C THR A 69 -13.39 -18.68 4.73
N THR A 70 -12.65 -18.63 3.63
CA THR A 70 -12.96 -19.37 2.39
C THR A 70 -11.75 -20.14 1.91
N THR A 71 -11.77 -21.45 2.18
CA THR A 71 -11.04 -22.53 1.51
C THR A 71 -9.96 -22.07 0.53
N VAL A 72 -8.70 -22.17 0.93
CA VAL A 72 -7.54 -21.93 0.06
C VAL A 72 -7.61 -22.87 -1.15
N ARG A 73 -8.14 -22.39 -2.27
CA ARG A 73 -7.91 -22.95 -3.60
C ARG A 73 -7.03 -21.97 -4.36
N VAL A 74 -5.72 -22.13 -4.15
CA VAL A 74 -4.67 -21.62 -5.03
C VAL A 74 -4.61 -22.55 -6.27
N ALA A 75 -5.71 -22.63 -7.02
CA ALA A 75 -5.80 -23.30 -8.32
C ALA A 75 -7.08 -22.85 -9.03
N GLY A 76 -6.89 -22.03 -10.06
CA GLY A 76 -7.91 -21.42 -10.91
C GLY A 76 -7.34 -20.18 -11.55
#